data_AF-A0A534GYP0-F1
#
_entry.id   AF-A0A534GYP0-F1
#
_cell.length_a   1.000
_cell.length_b   1.000
_cell.length_c   1.000
_cell.angle_alpha   90.00
_cell.angle_beta   90.00
_cell.angle_gamma   90.00
#
_symmetry.space_group_name_H-M   'P 1'
#
loop_
_entity.id
_entity.type
_entity.pdbx_description
1 polymer ?
#
loop_
_entity_poly.entity_id
_entity_poly.type
_entity_poly.pdbx_seq_one_letter_code
_entity_poly.pdbx_strand_id
1 'polypeptide(L)'
;MREFPALDDEAIRREVFASARPAVLRGLVSPWPAVAAGRRSPAALVEYLRAFDNGAPVDAIMTPPEVEGRVFYNEDMSGFNFLRNRLPISAVAEQVLRYGAFARAPAVAAQSALIRDCVPGFAGENALTVLD
;
A
#
# COMPACT_ATOMS: atom_id res chain seq x y z
N MET A 1 20.97 3.37 -0.27
CA MET A 1 20.35 2.13 -0.77
C MET A 1 20.74 1.95 -2.22
N ARG A 2 21.20 0.76 -2.66
CA ARG A 2 21.62 0.56 -4.05
C ARG A 2 20.39 0.46 -4.95
N GLU A 3 20.41 1.10 -6.10
CA GLU A 3 19.35 0.98 -7.11
C GLU A 3 19.82 0.10 -8.27
N PHE A 4 18.91 -0.72 -8.77
CA PHE A 4 19.09 -1.56 -9.94
C PHE A 4 18.03 -1.18 -10.97
N PRO A 5 18.37 -1.15 -12.27
CA PRO A 5 17.38 -1.00 -13.33
C PRO A 5 16.50 -2.26 -13.41
N ALA A 6 15.63 -2.33 -14.42
CA ALA A 6 14.94 -3.57 -14.73
C ALA A 6 15.98 -4.66 -15.02
N LEU A 7 15.96 -5.70 -14.21
CA LEU A 7 16.79 -6.90 -14.32
C LEU A 7 15.86 -8.09 -14.58
N ASP A 8 16.38 -9.14 -15.21
CA ASP A 8 15.68 -10.43 -15.23
C ASP A 8 15.75 -11.11 -13.86
N ASP A 9 14.88 -12.11 -13.65
CA ASP A 9 14.74 -12.79 -12.36
C ASP A 9 16.05 -13.44 -11.90
N GLU A 10 16.87 -13.93 -12.83
CA GLU A 10 18.16 -14.56 -12.52
C GLU A 10 19.20 -13.55 -12.02
N ALA A 11 19.30 -12.40 -12.69
CA ALA A 11 20.15 -11.31 -12.25
C ALA A 11 19.70 -10.74 -10.89
N ILE A 12 18.40 -10.66 -10.63
CA ILE A 12 17.88 -10.23 -9.31
C ILE A 12 18.31 -11.22 -8.23
N ARG A 13 18.15 -12.53 -8.43
CA ARG A 13 18.57 -13.53 -7.44
C ARG A 13 20.08 -13.48 -7.19
N ARG A 14 20.88 -13.45 -8.26
CA ARG A 14 22.35 -13.46 -8.17
C ARG A 14 22.93 -12.18 -7.57
N GLU A 15 22.40 -11.01 -7.91
CA GLU A 15 23.02 -9.72 -7.54
C GLU A 15 22.35 -9.06 -6.35
N VAL A 16 21.03 -9.20 -6.22
CA VAL A 16 20.25 -8.48 -5.21
C VAL A 16 20.01 -9.35 -4.00
N PHE A 17 19.44 -10.56 -4.18
CA PHE A 17 19.18 -11.44 -3.04
C PHE A 17 20.48 -11.90 -2.37
N ALA A 18 21.48 -12.30 -3.16
CA ALA A 18 22.79 -12.69 -2.63
C ALA A 18 23.51 -11.56 -1.88
N SER A 19 23.18 -10.29 -2.14
CA SER A 19 23.83 -9.16 -1.46
C SER A 19 23.41 -9.02 0.01
N ALA A 20 22.25 -9.58 0.41
CA ALA A 20 21.65 -9.45 1.73
C ALA A 20 21.59 -7.98 2.23
N ARG A 21 21.42 -7.02 1.32
CA ARG A 21 21.38 -5.58 1.60
C ARG A 21 20.12 -4.96 1.01
N PRO A 22 19.58 -3.88 1.63
CA PRO A 22 18.46 -3.14 1.05
C PRO A 22 18.78 -2.61 -0.35
N ALA A 23 17.84 -2.79 -1.28
CA ALA A 23 17.96 -2.40 -2.67
C ALA A 23 16.63 -1.88 -3.25
N VAL A 24 16.69 -1.07 -4.30
CA VAL A 24 15.54 -0.65 -5.12
C VAL A 24 15.62 -1.30 -6.50
N LEU A 25 14.56 -1.97 -6.92
CA LEU A 25 14.42 -2.55 -8.26
C LEU A 25 13.53 -1.64 -9.10
N ARG A 26 14.14 -0.73 -9.88
CA ARG A 26 13.41 0.24 -10.69
C ARG A 26 12.75 -0.45 -11.88
N GLY A 27 11.44 -0.24 -12.03
CA GLY A 27 10.69 -0.72 -13.19
C GLY A 27 10.32 -2.20 -13.18
N LEU A 28 10.71 -2.97 -12.16
CA LEU A 28 10.41 -4.41 -12.04
C LEU A 28 8.93 -4.72 -12.27
N VAL A 29 8.06 -3.99 -11.58
CA VAL A 29 6.59 -4.16 -11.66
C VAL A 29 5.93 -3.20 -12.63
N SER A 30 6.70 -2.52 -13.51
CA SER A 30 6.14 -1.58 -14.48
C SER A 30 5.10 -2.17 -15.44
N PRO A 31 5.10 -3.47 -15.76
CA PRO A 31 4.05 -4.10 -16.58
C PRO A 31 2.74 -4.40 -15.82
N TRP A 32 2.70 -4.27 -14.49
CA TRP A 32 1.51 -4.62 -13.70
C TRP A 32 0.28 -3.79 -14.10
N PRO A 33 -0.90 -4.41 -14.25
CA PRO A 33 -2.15 -3.68 -14.48
C PRO A 33 -2.44 -2.63 -13.39
N ALA A 34 -2.09 -2.90 -12.13
CA ALA A 34 -2.19 -1.92 -11.04
C ALA A 34 -1.35 -0.66 -11.30
N VAL A 35 -0.12 -0.82 -11.82
CA VAL A 35 0.77 0.30 -12.15
C VAL A 35 0.21 1.08 -13.34
N ALA A 36 -0.31 0.39 -14.36
CA ALA A 36 -0.98 1.03 -15.48
C ALA A 36 -2.22 1.84 -15.01
N ALA A 37 -3.01 1.31 -14.08
CA ALA A 37 -4.16 2.02 -13.50
C ALA A 37 -3.72 3.27 -12.71
N GLY A 38 -2.72 3.15 -11.83
CA GLY A 38 -2.20 4.27 -11.05
C GLY A 38 -1.56 5.38 -11.88
N ARG A 39 -0.95 5.04 -13.02
CA ARG A 39 -0.45 6.03 -13.99
C ARG A 39 -1.55 6.83 -14.67
N ARG A 40 -2.77 6.29 -14.78
CA ARG A 40 -3.92 7.06 -15.30
C ARG A 40 -4.39 8.08 -14.27
N SER A 41 -4.63 7.65 -13.04
CA SER A 41 -4.93 8.52 -11.89
C SER A 41 -4.99 7.73 -10.58
N PRO A 42 -4.88 8.40 -9.42
CA PRO A 42 -5.16 7.78 -8.13
C PRO A 42 -6.56 7.14 -8.06
N ALA A 43 -7.58 7.80 -8.63
CA ALA A 43 -8.94 7.26 -8.68
C ALA A 43 -9.04 5.97 -9.50
N ALA A 44 -8.34 5.89 -10.64
CA ALA A 44 -8.30 4.69 -11.46
C ALA A 44 -7.64 3.50 -10.75
N LEU A 45 -6.64 3.74 -9.89
CA LEU A 45 -6.07 2.70 -9.03
C LEU A 45 -7.05 2.22 -7.96
N VAL A 46 -7.81 3.13 -7.35
CA VAL A 46 -8.83 2.77 -6.36
C VAL A 46 -9.93 1.92 -7.00
N GLU A 47 -10.43 2.31 -8.18
CA GLU A 47 -11.40 1.51 -8.95
C GLU A 47 -10.85 0.12 -9.31
N TYR A 48 -9.58 0.05 -9.75
CA TYR A 48 -8.92 -1.22 -10.05
C TYR A 48 -8.86 -2.12 -8.81
N LEU A 49 -8.44 -1.59 -7.66
CA LEU A 49 -8.36 -2.34 -6.40
C LEU A 49 -9.75 -2.81 -5.93
N ARG A 50 -10.78 -1.96 -6.07
CA ARG A 50 -12.16 -2.27 -5.68
C ARG A 50 -12.70 -3.50 -6.41
N ALA A 51 -12.29 -3.73 -7.66
CA ALA A 51 -12.73 -4.92 -8.41
C ALA A 51 -12.29 -6.26 -7.79
N PHE A 52 -11.26 -6.26 -6.94
CA PHE A 52 -10.78 -7.46 -6.24
C PHE A 52 -11.26 -7.55 -4.79
N ASP A 53 -11.81 -6.46 -4.22
CA ASP A 53 -12.18 -6.41 -2.82
C ASP A 53 -13.32 -7.39 -2.52
N ASN A 54 -13.09 -8.33 -1.61
CA ASN A 54 -14.09 -9.32 -1.20
C ASN A 54 -14.93 -8.87 0.01
N GLY A 55 -14.69 -7.66 0.52
CA GLY A 55 -15.39 -7.09 1.68
C GLY A 55 -14.83 -7.54 3.04
N ALA A 56 -13.77 -8.35 3.07
CA ALA A 56 -13.14 -8.75 4.32
C ALA A 56 -12.56 -7.52 5.04
N PRO A 57 -12.82 -7.36 6.34
CA PRO A 57 -12.35 -6.20 7.08
C PRO A 57 -10.83 -6.26 7.27
N VAL A 58 -10.16 -5.15 7.00
CA VAL A 58 -8.76 -4.91 7.38
C VAL A 58 -8.70 -3.93 8.54
N ASP A 59 -7.70 -4.09 9.40
CA ASP A 59 -7.42 -3.09 10.43
C ASP A 59 -6.95 -1.80 9.77
N ALA A 60 -7.52 -0.67 10.19
CA ALA A 60 -7.16 0.65 9.73
C ALA A 60 -6.92 1.57 10.93
N ILE A 61 -5.94 2.45 10.79
CA ILE A 61 -5.71 3.55 11.72
C ILE A 61 -6.04 4.86 11.03
N MET A 62 -6.61 5.78 11.79
CA MET A 62 -6.94 7.13 11.32
C MET A 62 -6.37 8.14 12.30
N THR A 63 -5.72 9.18 11.78
CA THR A 63 -5.25 10.29 12.61
C THR A 63 -5.86 11.60 12.15
N PRO A 64 -6.15 12.53 13.08
CA PRO A 64 -6.62 13.85 12.70
C PRO A 64 -5.45 14.67 12.11
N PRO A 65 -5.71 15.78 11.40
CA PRO A 65 -4.67 16.57 10.74
C PRO A 65 -3.62 17.17 11.70
N GLU A 66 -3.99 17.35 12.97
CA GLU A 66 -3.16 18.02 13.99
C GLU A 66 -1.91 17.23 14.36
N VAL A 67 -1.94 15.90 14.20
CA VAL A 67 -0.82 15.03 14.56
C VAL A 67 0.06 14.66 13.36
N GLU A 68 -0.25 15.20 12.18
CA GLU A 68 0.57 15.08 10.96
C GLU A 68 0.96 13.63 10.62
N GLY A 69 0.02 12.70 10.83
CA GLY A 69 0.22 11.26 10.59
C GLY A 69 1.06 10.53 11.64
N ARG A 70 1.50 11.21 12.70
CA ARG A 70 2.26 10.61 13.80
C ARG A 70 1.32 9.82 14.72
N VAL A 71 1.40 8.49 14.65
CA VAL A 71 0.66 7.54 15.48
C VAL A 71 1.35 7.41 16.85
N PHE A 72 0.69 7.82 17.93
CA PHE A 72 1.26 7.82 19.27
C PHE A 72 0.19 7.84 20.39
N TYR A 73 0.64 8.00 21.64
CA TYR A 73 -0.22 8.43 22.74
C TYR A 73 -0.66 9.90 22.56
N ASN A 74 -1.79 10.27 23.15
CA ASN A 74 -2.17 11.68 23.33
C ASN A 74 -1.27 12.38 24.37
N GLU A 75 -1.38 13.71 24.49
CA GLU A 75 -0.46 14.53 25.30
C GLU A 75 -0.45 14.17 26.78
N ASP A 76 -1.60 13.80 27.35
CA ASP A 76 -1.74 13.40 28.76
C ASP A 76 -1.48 11.90 29.00
N MET A 77 -1.11 11.16 27.95
CA MET A 77 -0.86 9.71 27.97
C MET A 77 -2.05 8.86 28.45
N SER A 78 -3.26 9.40 28.47
CA SER A 78 -4.48 8.65 28.87
C SER A 78 -4.99 7.72 27.79
N GLY A 79 -4.54 7.90 26.54
CA GLY A 79 -5.00 7.13 25.40
C GLY A 79 -4.16 7.39 24.15
N PHE A 80 -4.75 7.15 22.99
CA PHE A 80 -4.07 7.27 21.70
C PHE A 80 -4.50 8.54 20.96
N ASN A 81 -3.61 9.07 20.13
CA ASN A 81 -3.89 10.20 19.26
C ASN A 81 -4.50 9.78 17.90
N PHE A 82 -4.91 8.52 17.79
CA PHE A 82 -5.46 7.91 16.58
C PHE A 82 -6.66 7.02 16.92
N LEU A 83 -7.50 6.79 15.92
CA LEU A 83 -8.62 5.86 15.99
C LEU A 83 -8.27 4.56 15.27
N ARG A 84 -8.75 3.44 15.81
CA ARG A 84 -8.72 2.14 15.12
C ARG A 84 -10.09 1.87 14.52
N ASN A 85 -10.10 1.35 13.31
CA ASN A 85 -11.31 0.95 12.63
C ASN A 85 -11.06 -0.36 11.86
N ARG A 86 -12.13 -1.06 11.49
CA ARG A 86 -12.08 -2.22 10.62
C ARG A 86 -13.01 -2.00 9.43
N LEU A 87 -12.43 -1.93 8.25
CA LEU A 87 -13.11 -1.55 7.01
C LEU A 87 -12.62 -2.44 5.86
N PRO A 88 -13.42 -2.66 4.80
CA PRO A 88 -12.92 -3.24 3.55
C PRO A 88 -11.78 -2.39 2.97
N ILE A 89 -10.85 -3.02 2.24
CA ILE A 89 -9.66 -2.33 1.73
C ILE A 89 -10.02 -1.24 0.72
N SER A 90 -11.08 -1.41 -0.07
CA SER A 90 -11.57 -0.38 -1.00
C SER A 90 -12.03 0.88 -0.25
N ALA A 91 -12.70 0.73 0.90
CA ALA A 91 -13.14 1.86 1.71
C ALA A 91 -11.96 2.65 2.28
N VAL A 92 -10.88 1.96 2.68
CA VAL A 92 -9.62 2.61 3.11
C VAL A 92 -8.98 3.36 1.94
N ALA A 93 -8.89 2.74 0.76
CA ALA A 93 -8.30 3.36 -0.43
C ALA A 93 -9.09 4.61 -0.88
N GLU A 94 -10.42 4.56 -0.80
CA GLU A 94 -11.27 5.73 -1.04
C GLU A 94 -11.06 6.85 -0.01
N GLN A 95 -10.84 6.51 1.27
CA GLN A 95 -10.50 7.50 2.29
C GLN A 95 -9.18 8.20 1.96
N VAL A 96 -8.13 7.45 1.56
CA VAL A 96 -6.86 8.04 1.10
C VAL A 96 -7.09 9.01 -0.06
N LEU A 97 -7.87 8.59 -1.07
CA LEU A 97 -8.17 9.43 -2.23
C LEU A 97 -8.89 10.73 -1.82
N ARG A 98 -9.91 10.65 -0.96
CA ARG A 98 -10.63 11.83 -0.46
C ARG A 98 -9.74 12.75 0.36
N TYR A 99 -8.89 12.18 1.22
CA TYR A 99 -7.98 12.95 2.07
C TYR A 99 -6.92 13.69 1.26
N GLY A 100 -6.48 13.15 0.12
CA GLY A 100 -5.56 13.82 -0.80
C GLY A 100 -6.06 15.16 -1.38
N ALA A 101 -7.35 15.49 -1.25
CA ALA A 101 -7.91 16.78 -1.69
C ALA A 101 -7.73 17.92 -0.66
N PHE A 102 -7.32 17.61 0.58
CA PHE A 102 -7.17 18.60 1.64
C PHE A 102 -5.72 19.08 1.74
N ALA A 103 -5.52 20.40 1.89
CA ALA A 103 -4.19 20.97 2.11
C ALA A 103 -3.56 20.50 3.44
N ARG A 104 -4.40 20.29 4.46
CA ARG A 104 -4.04 19.69 5.75
C ARG A 104 -4.97 18.50 6.01
N ALA A 105 -4.57 17.34 5.52
CA ALA A 105 -5.41 16.16 5.50
C ALA A 105 -5.33 15.36 6.82
N PRO A 106 -6.43 14.72 7.25
CA PRO A 106 -6.33 13.57 8.14
C PRO A 106 -5.52 12.45 7.45
N ALA A 107 -4.94 11.53 8.22
CA ALA A 107 -4.28 10.37 7.67
C ALA A 107 -5.12 9.11 7.89
N VAL A 108 -5.00 8.15 6.97
CA VAL A 108 -5.50 6.79 7.14
C VAL A 108 -4.44 5.81 6.65
N ALA A 109 -4.28 4.69 7.35
CA ALA A 109 -3.41 3.60 6.92
C ALA A 109 -4.05 2.24 7.25
N ALA A 110 -4.07 1.34 6.27
CA ALA A 110 -4.33 -0.07 6.53
C ALA A 110 -3.15 -0.69 7.29
N GLN A 111 -3.42 -1.47 8.33
CA GLN A 111 -2.45 -2.20 9.13
C GLN A 111 -2.45 -3.65 8.66
N SER A 112 -1.36 -4.09 8.03
CA SER A 112 -1.15 -5.49 7.63
C SER A 112 -2.35 -6.14 6.92
N ALA A 113 -2.77 -5.58 5.78
CA ALA A 113 -3.81 -6.14 4.94
C ALA A 113 -3.25 -7.22 4.02
N LEU A 114 -3.42 -8.50 4.40
CA LEU A 114 -2.95 -9.61 3.58
C LEU A 114 -3.77 -9.70 2.28
N ILE A 115 -3.09 -9.60 1.13
CA ILE A 115 -3.71 -9.60 -0.20
C ILE A 115 -4.65 -10.80 -0.39
N ARG A 116 -4.21 -12.00 0.00
CA ARG A 116 -5.01 -13.23 -0.11
C ARG A 116 -6.33 -13.18 0.67
N ASP A 117 -6.41 -12.35 1.70
CA ASP A 117 -7.55 -12.33 2.61
C ASP A 117 -8.57 -11.25 2.21
N CYS A 118 -8.13 -10.10 1.66
CA CYS A 118 -9.01 -8.99 1.30
C CYS A 118 -9.16 -8.73 -0.22
N VAL A 119 -8.15 -9.04 -1.03
CA VAL A 119 -8.15 -8.84 -2.50
C VAL A 119 -7.52 -10.04 -3.23
N PRO A 120 -8.08 -11.26 -3.08
CA PRO A 120 -7.40 -12.50 -3.50
C PRO A 120 -7.05 -12.54 -5.00
N GLY A 121 -7.85 -11.90 -5.86
CA GLY A 121 -7.59 -11.84 -7.31
C GLY A 121 -6.45 -10.90 -7.72
N PHE A 122 -6.04 -9.95 -6.85
CA PHE A 122 -5.03 -8.94 -7.18
C PHE A 122 -3.67 -9.57 -7.53
N ALA A 123 -3.26 -10.60 -6.78
CA ALA A 123 -1.98 -11.28 -7.01
C ALA A 123 -1.95 -12.07 -8.34
N GLY A 124 -3.11 -12.48 -8.86
CA GLY A 124 -3.22 -13.17 -10.15
C GLY A 124 -2.90 -12.25 -11.33
N GLU A 125 -3.30 -10.97 -11.26
CA GLU A 125 -2.99 -9.99 -12.30
C GLU A 125 -1.65 -9.28 -12.09
N ASN A 126 -1.17 -9.21 -10.84
CA ASN A 126 0.03 -8.47 -10.44
C ASN A 126 1.05 -9.42 -9.82
N ALA A 127 1.41 -10.48 -10.54
CA ALA A 127 2.35 -11.48 -10.06
C ALA A 127 3.78 -10.92 -10.01
N LEU A 128 4.49 -11.20 -8.92
CA LEU A 128 5.92 -10.94 -8.78
C LEU A 128 6.68 -12.23 -9.08
N THR A 129 7.20 -12.37 -10.30
CA THR A 129 7.78 -13.64 -10.80
C THR A 129 9.10 -14.04 -10.16
N VAL A 130 9.79 -13.08 -9.55
CA VAL A 130 11.11 -13.31 -8.94
C VAL A 130 11.04 -14.03 -7.59
N LEU A 131 9.86 -14.07 -6.96
CA LEU A 131 9.61 -14.80 -5.71
C LEU A 131 8.78 -16.06 -6.01
N ASP A 132 9.14 -17.17 -5.36
CA ASP A 132 8.42 -18.44 -5.44
C ASP A 132 7.10 -18.42 -4.65
#